data_AF-A0A6G2JCF0-F1
#
_entry.id   AF-A0A6G2JCF0-F1
#
_cell.length_a   1.000
_cell.length_b   1.000
_cell.length_c   1.000
_cell.angle_alpha   90.00
_cell.angle_beta   90.00
_cell.angle_gamma   90.00
#
_symmetry.space_group_name_H-M   'P 1'
#
loop_
_entity.id
_entity.type
_entity.pdbx_description
1 polymer ?
#
loop_
_entity_poly.entity_id
_entity_poly.type
_entity_poly.pdbx_seq_one_letter_code
_entity_poly.pdbx_strand_id
1 'polypeptide(L)'
;MRVGAARPGFEVHHGDKLGGRMLDRRFAEPERTRGKGAVTDTAAAPSPAPPVAREIKWWARLHPIGWLAASTIVIAVFARLFWDTEYWIGNLVWWNWLVLAGAVAMGLWHDGLDRFRRGAESIATFSLTVAWILAWVVFLLQLFNVITRYGNDLVETDILFGETTSLAWQSFGLMFLIAINFGVREGVNPRIDFWWANFSVKRKAWLDFVIHSALLLPFIVMAIRILKGYAATSLGRRHNGEWPSGWRVWETWEEAVDAGGLPVGPIKVMILIAFILFGLQILAEIIKTGFAIIGDEEKGDIIQHDSPLRVE
;
A
#
# COMPACT_ATOMS: atom_id res chain seq x y z
N MET A 1 4.71 -67.21 18.56
CA MET A 1 4.53 -67.36 17.10
C MET A 1 5.07 -66.09 16.42
N ARG A 2 5.83 -66.19 15.31
CA ARG A 2 6.41 -65.03 14.59
C ARG A 2 5.45 -64.48 13.53
N VAL A 3 5.50 -63.15 13.26
CA VAL A 3 5.46 -62.43 11.96
C VAL A 3 5.34 -60.90 12.23
N GLY A 4 5.88 -59.96 11.43
CA GLY A 4 6.82 -60.15 10.31
C GLY A 4 7.10 -58.98 9.34
N ALA A 5 6.74 -57.71 9.62
CA ALA A 5 6.91 -56.58 8.68
C ALA A 5 7.63 -55.37 9.36
N ALA A 6 8.89 -55.07 9.02
CA ALA A 6 9.33 -54.29 7.85
C ALA A 6 9.17 -52.75 8.04
N ARG A 7 10.26 -52.09 8.47
CA ARG A 7 10.47 -50.64 8.38
C ARG A 7 11.57 -50.37 7.35
N PRO A 8 11.42 -49.44 6.38
CA PRO A 8 12.54 -49.00 5.56
C PRO A 8 13.49 -48.14 6.40
N GLY A 9 14.79 -48.43 6.31
CA GLY A 9 15.83 -47.63 6.97
C GLY A 9 16.13 -46.36 6.18
N PHE A 10 16.37 -45.26 6.90
CA PHE A 10 17.06 -44.09 6.36
C PHE A 10 18.52 -44.20 6.79
N GLU A 11 19.43 -44.41 5.84
CA GLU A 11 20.87 -44.40 6.12
C GLU A 11 21.34 -42.96 6.36
N VAL A 12 21.94 -42.72 7.53
CA VAL A 12 22.54 -41.43 7.86
C VAL A 12 23.97 -41.43 7.32
N HIS A 13 24.16 -40.86 6.12
CA HIS A 13 25.49 -40.59 5.60
C HIS A 13 26.16 -39.48 6.43
N HIS A 14 27.14 -39.86 7.25
CA HIS A 14 28.10 -38.90 7.80
C HIS A 14 28.97 -38.34 6.67
N GLY A 15 28.66 -37.12 6.23
CA GLY A 15 29.43 -36.31 5.29
C GLY A 15 30.20 -35.21 6.01
N ASP A 16 31.43 -34.97 5.56
CA ASP A 16 32.53 -34.34 6.30
C ASP A 16 32.37 -32.85 6.73
N LYS A 17 33.31 -32.44 7.59
CA LYS A 17 33.44 -31.08 8.15
C LYS A 17 33.73 -30.02 7.08
N LEU A 18 32.88 -29.00 6.97
CA LEU A 18 33.24 -27.70 6.41
C LEU A 18 32.76 -26.55 7.30
N GLY A 19 33.50 -26.33 8.39
CA GLY A 19 33.34 -25.14 9.22
C GLY A 19 33.95 -23.90 8.56
N GLY A 20 33.23 -22.77 8.63
CA GLY A 20 33.79 -21.42 8.56
C GLY A 20 34.46 -20.97 7.24
N ARG A 21 33.67 -20.42 6.30
CA ARG A 21 34.03 -19.31 5.37
C ARG A 21 32.87 -18.95 4.42
N MET A 22 31.82 -18.29 4.93
CA MET A 22 30.73 -17.74 4.09
C MET A 22 30.19 -16.37 4.58
N LEU A 23 31.03 -15.53 5.19
CA LEU A 23 30.63 -14.18 5.65
C LEU A 23 31.56 -13.04 5.22
N ASP A 24 32.43 -13.24 4.22
CA ASP A 24 33.44 -12.23 3.87
C ASP A 24 33.72 -12.12 2.35
N ARG A 25 32.65 -11.90 1.57
CA ARG A 25 32.72 -11.63 0.11
C ARG A 25 31.80 -10.47 -0.30
N ARG A 26 31.80 -9.37 0.46
CA ARG A 26 31.12 -8.11 0.05
C ARG A 26 31.99 -6.86 0.03
N PHE A 27 33.29 -6.97 0.34
CA PHE A 27 34.26 -5.89 0.16
C PHE A 27 35.59 -6.45 -0.38
N ALA A 28 35.64 -6.64 -1.70
CA ALA A 28 36.88 -6.91 -2.43
C ALA A 28 36.97 -5.91 -3.59
N GLU A 29 37.67 -4.80 -3.37
CA GLU A 29 38.02 -3.88 -4.46
C GLU A 29 38.96 -4.59 -5.44
N PRO A 30 38.74 -4.49 -6.76
CA PRO A 30 39.62 -5.11 -7.73
C PRO A 30 40.98 -4.37 -7.77
N GLU A 31 42.01 -5.08 -7.32
CA GLU A 31 43.40 -4.60 -7.25
C GLU A 31 43.90 -4.16 -8.64
N ARG A 32 44.30 -2.89 -8.76
CA ARG A 32 44.56 -2.23 -10.06
C ARG A 32 45.94 -2.60 -10.61
N THR A 33 46.05 -3.79 -11.21
CA THR A 33 47.30 -4.28 -11.83
C THR A 33 47.77 -3.35 -12.96
N ARG A 34 48.91 -2.70 -12.75
CA ARG A 34 49.48 -1.68 -13.66
C ARG A 34 50.24 -2.31 -14.83
N GLY A 35 49.51 -2.96 -15.74
CA GLY A 35 50.05 -3.50 -16.98
C GLY A 35 50.57 -2.39 -17.91
N LYS A 36 51.83 -2.48 -18.35
CA LYS A 36 52.35 -1.67 -19.46
C LYS A 36 51.73 -2.18 -20.77
N GLY A 37 50.99 -1.34 -21.46
CA GLY A 37 50.38 -1.67 -22.76
C GLY A 37 50.26 -0.44 -23.65
N ALA A 38 50.56 -0.65 -24.94
CA ALA A 38 50.48 0.24 -26.10
C ALA A 38 49.83 1.63 -25.93
N VAL A 39 50.54 2.66 -26.42
CA VAL A 39 49.92 3.92 -26.85
C VAL A 39 49.03 3.61 -28.06
N THR A 40 47.73 3.55 -27.84
CA THR A 40 46.72 3.56 -28.90
C THR A 40 46.15 4.95 -29.06
N ASP A 41 45.99 5.37 -30.31
CA ASP A 41 45.60 6.73 -30.68
C ASP A 41 44.23 7.08 -30.09
N THR A 42 44.16 8.19 -29.33
CA THR A 42 42.92 8.61 -28.66
C THR A 42 42.02 9.33 -29.66
N ALA A 43 41.41 8.57 -30.57
CA ALA A 43 40.30 9.06 -31.38
C ALA A 43 39.21 9.60 -30.45
N ALA A 44 38.97 10.91 -30.51
CA ALA A 44 37.98 11.56 -29.66
C ALA A 44 36.61 10.90 -29.85
N ALA A 45 36.02 10.41 -28.76
CA ALA A 45 34.66 9.87 -28.80
C ALA A 45 33.72 10.94 -29.37
N PRO A 46 32.83 10.60 -30.33
CA PRO A 46 31.91 11.57 -30.89
C PRO A 46 31.07 12.18 -29.77
N SER A 47 31.01 13.52 -29.75
CA SER A 47 30.18 14.26 -28.79
C SER A 47 28.76 13.68 -28.78
N PRO A 48 28.13 13.43 -27.62
CA PRO A 48 26.77 12.93 -27.57
C PRO A 48 25.88 13.86 -28.40
N ALA A 49 25.11 13.26 -29.31
CA ALA A 49 24.22 14.02 -30.17
C ALA A 49 23.29 14.90 -29.30
N PRO A 50 23.04 16.17 -29.68
CA PRO A 50 22.14 17.02 -28.92
C PRO A 50 20.79 16.30 -28.76
N PRO A 51 20.17 16.33 -27.56
CA PRO A 51 18.96 15.59 -27.30
C PRO A 51 17.90 15.98 -28.33
N VAL A 52 17.49 15.00 -29.15
CA VAL A 52 16.45 15.20 -30.17
C VAL A 52 15.23 15.75 -29.44
N ALA A 53 14.82 16.97 -29.81
CA ALA A 53 13.72 17.67 -29.16
C ALA A 53 12.44 16.82 -29.29
N ARG A 54 12.14 16.07 -28.23
CA ARG A 54 11.04 15.10 -28.20
C ARG A 54 9.75 15.91 -28.29
N GLU A 55 9.06 15.82 -29.43
CA GLU A 55 7.86 16.62 -29.70
C GLU A 55 6.79 16.34 -28.62
N ILE A 56 6.59 17.31 -27.74
CA ILE A 56 5.61 17.20 -26.64
C ILE A 56 4.23 17.33 -27.27
N LYS A 57 3.59 16.17 -27.50
CA LYS A 57 2.22 16.07 -28.00
C LYS A 57 1.30 16.92 -27.15
N TRP A 58 0.41 17.69 -27.77
CA TRP A 58 -0.44 18.68 -27.09
C TRP A 58 -1.23 18.11 -25.89
N TRP A 59 -1.70 16.85 -26.00
CA TRP A 59 -2.45 16.17 -24.93
C TRP A 59 -1.59 15.81 -23.71
N ALA A 60 -0.27 15.69 -23.87
CA ALA A 60 0.68 15.43 -22.80
C ALA A 60 1.06 16.70 -22.00
N ARG A 61 0.53 17.88 -22.36
CA ARG A 61 0.63 19.11 -21.55
C ARG A 61 -0.29 19.10 -20.32
N LEU A 62 -1.30 18.24 -20.33
CA LEU A 62 -2.21 18.02 -19.21
C LEU A 62 -2.05 16.55 -18.80
N HIS A 63 -1.60 16.32 -17.58
CA HIS A 63 -1.47 14.97 -17.02
C HIS A 63 -2.82 14.20 -17.10
N PRO A 64 -2.83 12.88 -17.34
CA PRO A 64 -4.07 12.10 -17.47
C PRO A 64 -5.07 12.26 -16.31
N ILE A 65 -4.62 12.54 -15.09
CA ILE A 65 -5.50 12.85 -13.94
C ILE A 65 -6.31 14.15 -14.15
N GLY A 66 -5.73 15.13 -14.84
CA GLY A 66 -6.40 16.39 -15.19
C GLY A 66 -7.40 16.18 -16.32
N TRP A 67 -7.09 15.32 -17.30
CA TRP A 67 -8.07 14.87 -18.30
C TRP A 67 -9.26 14.16 -17.64
N LEU A 68 -9.01 13.23 -16.72
CA LEU A 68 -10.05 12.53 -15.94
C LEU A 68 -10.94 13.51 -15.16
N ALA A 69 -10.33 14.49 -14.47
CA ALA A 69 -11.07 15.51 -13.73
C ALA A 69 -11.90 16.42 -14.65
N ALA A 70 -11.34 16.87 -15.78
CA ALA A 70 -12.05 17.66 -16.78
C ALA A 70 -13.22 16.89 -17.40
N SER A 71 -13.03 15.61 -17.74
CA SER A 71 -14.11 14.73 -18.22
C SER A 71 -15.21 14.57 -17.17
N THR A 72 -14.85 14.43 -15.89
CA THR A 72 -15.81 14.32 -14.78
C THR A 72 -16.60 15.63 -14.60
N ILE A 73 -15.97 16.80 -14.72
CA ILE A 73 -16.65 18.11 -14.75
C ILE A 73 -17.66 18.17 -15.90
N VAL A 74 -17.26 17.81 -17.12
CA VAL A 74 -18.15 17.85 -18.29
C VAL A 74 -19.34 16.91 -18.11
N ILE A 75 -19.12 15.69 -17.64
CA ILE A 75 -20.18 14.72 -17.36
C ILE A 75 -21.12 15.24 -16.26
N ALA A 76 -20.59 15.84 -15.19
CA ALA A 76 -21.39 16.38 -14.10
C ALA A 76 -22.22 17.60 -14.51
N VAL A 77 -21.67 18.50 -15.33
CA VAL A 77 -22.41 19.64 -15.90
C VAL A 77 -23.50 19.14 -16.85
N PHE A 78 -23.18 18.18 -17.72
CA PHE A 78 -24.16 17.59 -18.63
C PHE A 78 -25.30 16.92 -17.86
N ALA A 79 -24.98 16.06 -16.88
CA ALA A 79 -25.98 15.44 -16.01
C ALA A 79 -26.86 16.50 -15.35
N ARG A 80 -26.27 17.53 -14.73
CA ARG A 80 -27.02 18.60 -14.05
C ARG A 80 -27.91 19.45 -14.97
N LEU A 81 -27.55 19.62 -16.23
CA LEU A 81 -28.31 20.45 -17.19
C LEU A 81 -29.39 19.67 -17.95
N PHE A 82 -29.17 18.37 -18.20
CA PHE A 82 -30.02 17.57 -19.10
C PHE A 82 -30.72 16.40 -18.40
N TRP A 83 -30.39 16.10 -17.15
CA TRP A 83 -30.95 14.96 -16.41
C TRP A 83 -31.28 15.35 -14.97
N ASP A 84 -32.56 15.44 -14.63
CA ASP A 84 -32.96 15.62 -13.24
C ASP A 84 -32.65 14.33 -12.46
N THR A 85 -31.69 14.42 -11.54
CA THR A 85 -31.08 13.24 -10.91
C THR A 85 -30.66 13.50 -9.48
N GLU A 86 -31.15 12.64 -8.58
CA GLU A 86 -30.66 12.57 -7.20
C GLU A 86 -29.27 11.93 -7.11
N TYR A 87 -28.77 11.31 -8.19
CA TYR A 87 -27.44 10.70 -8.20
C TYR A 87 -26.32 11.74 -8.07
N TRP A 88 -25.30 11.39 -7.29
CA TRP A 88 -24.21 12.28 -6.88
C TRP A 88 -23.46 12.96 -8.04
N ILE A 89 -23.45 12.35 -9.23
CA ILE A 89 -22.73 12.91 -10.39
C ILE A 89 -23.42 14.14 -11.00
N GLY A 90 -24.76 14.25 -10.94
CA GLY A 90 -25.49 15.47 -11.29
C GLY A 90 -25.61 16.44 -10.11
N ASN A 91 -25.64 15.93 -8.87
CA ASN A 91 -25.79 16.70 -7.65
C ASN A 91 -24.49 16.82 -6.83
N LEU A 92 -23.41 17.28 -7.48
CA LEU A 92 -22.13 17.55 -6.82
C LEU A 92 -22.21 18.78 -5.90
N VAL A 93 -22.00 18.56 -4.60
CA VAL A 93 -21.80 19.64 -3.60
C VAL A 93 -20.66 20.58 -4.03
N TRP A 94 -20.80 21.88 -3.76
CA TRP A 94 -19.92 22.96 -4.26
C TRP A 94 -18.40 22.68 -4.14
N TRP A 95 -17.94 22.10 -3.02
CA TRP A 95 -16.51 21.85 -2.79
C TRP A 95 -15.94 20.74 -3.68
N ASN A 96 -16.76 19.81 -4.19
CA ASN A 96 -16.32 18.81 -5.16
C ASN A 96 -15.88 19.45 -6.48
N TRP A 97 -16.54 20.54 -6.89
CA TRP A 97 -16.16 21.31 -8.08
C TRP A 97 -14.79 21.96 -7.91
N LEU A 98 -14.48 22.47 -6.71
CA LEU A 98 -13.15 23.00 -6.39
C LEU A 98 -12.08 21.90 -6.39
N VAL A 99 -12.38 20.70 -5.87
CA VAL A 99 -11.47 19.56 -5.93
C VAL A 99 -11.20 19.14 -7.38
N LEU A 100 -12.23 19.05 -8.23
CA LEU A 100 -12.07 18.72 -9.64
C LEU A 100 -11.30 19.81 -10.41
N ALA A 101 -11.62 21.08 -10.21
CA ALA A 101 -10.90 22.19 -10.83
C ALA A 101 -9.44 22.25 -10.36
N GLY A 102 -9.19 21.99 -9.08
CA GLY A 102 -7.85 21.86 -8.49
C GLY A 102 -7.08 20.67 -9.09
N ALA A 103 -7.73 19.55 -9.37
CA ALA A 103 -7.12 18.39 -10.04
C ALA A 103 -6.77 18.69 -11.52
N VAL A 104 -7.58 19.47 -12.24
CA VAL A 104 -7.23 19.98 -13.57
C VAL A 104 -6.00 20.91 -13.50
N ALA A 105 -5.99 21.86 -12.55
CA ALA A 105 -4.86 22.78 -12.37
C ALA A 105 -3.56 22.06 -11.97
N MET A 106 -3.62 21.12 -11.02
CA MET A 106 -2.50 20.24 -10.67
C MET A 106 -2.06 19.37 -11.84
N GLY A 107 -2.99 18.95 -12.71
CA GLY A 107 -2.67 18.24 -13.95
C GLY A 107 -1.84 19.05 -14.94
N LEU A 108 -1.89 20.39 -14.90
CA LEU A 108 -1.00 21.26 -15.68
C LEU A 108 0.36 21.48 -14.98
N TRP A 109 0.41 21.36 -13.66
CA TRP A 109 1.62 21.56 -12.86
C TRP A 109 2.30 20.24 -12.51
N HIS A 110 2.95 19.62 -13.50
CA HIS A 110 3.59 18.31 -13.39
C HIS A 110 4.56 18.19 -12.19
N ASP A 111 5.33 19.22 -11.86
CA ASP A 111 6.25 19.17 -10.71
C ASP A 111 5.54 19.28 -9.36
N GLY A 112 4.44 20.03 -9.28
CA GLY A 112 3.57 20.05 -8.10
C GLY A 112 2.89 18.69 -7.87
N LEU A 113 2.44 18.07 -8.97
CA LEU A 113 1.80 16.75 -8.95
C LEU A 113 2.78 15.64 -8.53
N ASP A 114 4.02 15.66 -9.02
CA ASP A 114 5.07 14.71 -8.61
C ASP A 114 5.48 14.92 -7.14
N ARG A 115 5.56 16.16 -6.65
CA ARG A 115 5.77 16.45 -5.22
C ARG A 115 4.64 15.91 -4.34
N PHE A 116 3.38 16.06 -4.76
CA PHE A 116 2.23 15.51 -4.05
C PHE A 116 2.31 13.96 -3.98
N ARG A 117 2.59 13.32 -5.11
CA ARG A 117 2.80 11.87 -5.24
C ARG A 117 3.90 11.36 -4.31
N ARG A 118 5.09 11.98 -4.31
CA ARG A 118 6.19 11.62 -3.39
C ARG A 118 5.82 11.86 -1.91
N GLY A 119 5.02 12.88 -1.62
CA GLY A 119 4.48 13.13 -0.28
C GLY A 119 3.56 12.02 0.22
N ALA A 120 2.64 11.55 -0.64
CA ALA A 120 1.79 10.40 -0.38
C ALA A 120 2.62 9.11 -0.16
N GLU A 121 3.62 8.86 -1.00
CA GLU A 121 4.51 7.72 -0.88
C GLU A 121 5.37 7.76 0.41
N SER A 122 5.77 8.96 0.86
CA SER A 122 6.48 9.16 2.13
C SER A 122 5.61 8.78 3.34
N ILE A 123 4.31 9.12 3.30
CA ILE A 123 3.35 8.69 4.32
C ILE A 123 3.26 7.16 4.37
N ALA A 124 3.29 6.47 3.22
CA ALA A 124 3.35 5.01 3.21
C ALA A 124 4.66 4.44 3.80
N THR A 125 5.82 5.08 3.61
CA THR A 125 7.06 4.70 4.32
C THR A 125 6.89 4.83 5.84
N PHE A 126 6.32 5.94 6.30
CA PHE A 126 6.07 6.17 7.72
C PHE A 126 5.08 5.15 8.30
N SER A 127 4.03 4.81 7.55
CA SER A 127 3.08 3.75 7.91
C SER A 127 3.76 2.40 8.11
N LEU A 128 4.74 2.03 7.28
CA LEU A 128 5.56 0.83 7.52
C LEU A 128 6.36 0.91 8.83
N THR A 129 6.98 2.05 9.14
CA THR A 129 7.72 2.22 10.40
C THR A 129 6.81 2.01 11.61
N VAL A 130 5.59 2.55 11.58
CA VAL A 130 4.59 2.33 12.64
C VAL A 130 4.14 0.86 12.69
N ALA A 131 3.94 0.22 11.53
CA ALA A 131 3.59 -1.20 11.46
C ALA A 131 4.68 -2.12 12.05
N TRP A 132 5.97 -1.80 11.88
CA TRP A 132 7.07 -2.52 12.54
C TRP A 132 7.07 -2.39 14.06
N ILE A 133 6.70 -1.22 14.60
CA ILE A 133 6.52 -1.04 16.05
C ILE A 133 5.35 -1.91 16.53
N LEU A 134 4.23 -1.91 15.79
CA LEU A 134 3.06 -2.74 16.11
C LEU A 134 3.35 -4.24 15.98
N ALA A 135 4.23 -4.67 15.06
CA ALA A 135 4.66 -6.06 14.96
C ALA A 135 5.35 -6.54 16.26
N TRP A 136 6.19 -5.69 16.87
CA TRP A 136 6.77 -5.97 18.19
C TRP A 136 5.73 -5.97 19.31
N VAL A 137 4.75 -5.05 19.29
CA VAL A 137 3.64 -5.05 20.27
C VAL A 137 2.83 -6.34 20.17
N VAL A 138 2.42 -6.75 18.96
CA VAL A 138 1.71 -8.01 18.71
C VAL A 138 2.54 -9.21 19.17
N PHE A 139 3.83 -9.25 18.83
CA PHE A 139 4.73 -10.32 19.28
C PHE A 139 4.79 -10.41 20.81
N LEU A 140 4.94 -9.30 21.52
CA LEU A 140 5.02 -9.28 22.99
C LEU A 140 3.69 -9.68 23.64
N LEU A 141 2.55 -9.21 23.13
CA LEU A 141 1.22 -9.62 23.60
C LEU A 141 0.99 -11.12 23.38
N GLN A 142 1.38 -11.66 22.22
CA GLN A 142 1.25 -13.09 21.93
C GLN A 142 2.24 -13.96 22.71
N LEU A 143 3.46 -13.47 22.96
CA LEU A 143 4.41 -14.11 23.86
C LEU A 143 3.86 -14.19 25.28
N PHE A 144 3.25 -13.11 25.79
CA PHE A 144 2.57 -13.11 27.08
C PHE A 144 1.39 -14.10 27.10
N ASN A 145 0.52 -14.10 26.09
CA ASN A 145 -0.59 -15.05 25.95
C ASN A 145 -0.11 -16.52 25.92
N VAL A 146 1.06 -16.81 25.36
CA VAL A 146 1.68 -18.15 25.38
C VAL A 146 2.24 -18.47 26.77
N ILE A 147 3.01 -17.55 27.37
CA ILE A 147 3.60 -17.73 28.71
C ILE A 147 2.52 -17.99 29.76
N THR A 148 1.43 -17.22 29.76
CA THR A 148 0.34 -17.43 30.72
C THR A 148 -0.39 -18.74 30.47
N ARG A 149 -0.81 -19.00 29.21
CA ARG A 149 -1.54 -20.22 28.85
C ARG A 149 -0.82 -21.52 29.19
N TYR A 150 0.51 -21.58 29.07
CA TYR A 150 1.31 -22.75 29.44
C TYR A 150 1.96 -22.64 30.83
N GLY A 151 1.90 -21.47 31.47
CA GLY A 151 2.35 -21.23 32.84
C GLY A 151 1.30 -21.59 33.90
N ASN A 152 0.03 -21.74 33.52
CA ASN A 152 -1.05 -22.22 34.41
C ASN A 152 -0.76 -23.60 35.04
N ASP A 153 0.07 -24.45 34.42
CA ASP A 153 0.47 -25.74 35.01
C ASP A 153 1.52 -25.57 36.15
N LEU A 154 2.13 -24.39 36.27
CA LEU A 154 3.16 -24.06 37.28
C LEU A 154 2.62 -23.24 38.46
N VAL A 155 1.43 -22.68 38.32
CA VAL A 155 0.74 -21.86 39.33
C VAL A 155 -0.71 -22.32 39.34
N GLU A 156 -1.18 -22.89 40.47
CA GLU A 156 -2.49 -23.56 40.60
C GLU A 156 -3.70 -22.60 40.51
N THR A 157 -3.79 -21.81 39.45
CA THR A 157 -4.75 -20.72 39.25
C THR A 157 -4.83 -20.39 37.75
N ASP A 158 -6.03 -20.19 37.21
CA ASP A 158 -6.20 -19.81 35.81
C ASP A 158 -5.72 -18.36 35.54
N ILE A 159 -4.49 -18.21 35.03
CA ILE A 159 -3.91 -16.91 34.65
C ILE A 159 -4.33 -16.55 33.20
N LEU A 160 -5.62 -16.60 32.88
CA LEU A 160 -6.11 -16.29 31.54
C LEU A 160 -6.66 -14.86 31.43
N PHE A 161 -5.83 -13.93 30.96
CA PHE A 161 -6.22 -12.54 30.70
C PHE A 161 -6.88 -12.38 29.33
N GLY A 162 -8.22 -12.45 29.29
CA GLY A 162 -9.00 -12.26 28.06
C GLY A 162 -8.68 -10.94 27.37
N GLU A 163 -8.49 -9.88 28.16
CA GLU A 163 -8.07 -8.54 27.70
C GLU A 163 -6.78 -8.56 26.88
N THR A 164 -5.78 -9.37 27.26
CA THR A 164 -4.51 -9.46 26.51
C THR A 164 -4.67 -10.20 25.19
N THR A 165 -5.60 -11.16 25.11
CA THR A 165 -5.99 -11.78 23.84
C THR A 165 -6.69 -10.75 22.93
N SER A 166 -7.68 -10.03 23.43
CA SER A 166 -8.41 -9.01 22.66
C SER A 166 -7.49 -7.86 22.21
N LEU A 167 -6.57 -7.40 23.06
CA LEU A 167 -5.54 -6.42 22.69
C LEU A 167 -4.60 -6.92 21.60
N ALA A 168 -4.22 -8.21 21.62
CA ALA A 168 -3.39 -8.80 20.57
C ALA A 168 -4.12 -8.81 19.21
N TRP A 169 -5.41 -9.21 19.20
CA TRP A 169 -6.26 -9.16 18.00
C TRP A 169 -6.44 -7.74 17.46
N GLN A 170 -6.74 -6.77 18.33
CA GLN A 170 -6.87 -5.36 17.91
C GLN A 170 -5.55 -4.78 17.40
N SER A 171 -4.42 -5.07 18.06
CA SER A 171 -3.10 -4.62 17.64
C SER A 171 -2.67 -5.23 16.30
N PHE A 172 -2.99 -6.50 16.05
CA PHE A 172 -2.74 -7.17 14.78
C PHE A 172 -3.58 -6.58 13.65
N GLY A 173 -4.87 -6.31 13.91
CA GLY A 173 -5.73 -5.57 12.99
C GLY A 173 -5.18 -4.17 12.69
N LEU A 174 -4.75 -3.44 13.71
CA LEU A 174 -4.19 -2.09 13.60
C LEU A 174 -2.93 -2.07 12.71
N MET A 175 -2.03 -3.04 12.90
CA MET A 175 -0.82 -3.20 12.10
C MET A 175 -1.15 -3.33 10.60
N PHE A 176 -2.10 -4.19 10.25
CA PHE A 176 -2.55 -4.37 8.86
C PHE A 176 -3.24 -3.11 8.31
N LEU A 177 -4.13 -2.51 9.09
CA LEU A 177 -4.87 -1.29 8.72
C LEU A 177 -3.94 -0.10 8.42
N ILE A 178 -2.84 0.04 9.17
CA ILE A 178 -1.83 1.06 8.90
C ILE A 178 -0.95 0.68 7.70
N ALA A 179 -0.53 -0.59 7.59
CA ALA A 179 0.40 -1.05 6.54
C ALA A 179 -0.21 -1.19 5.13
N ILE A 180 -1.54 -1.17 4.98
CA ILE A 180 -2.20 -1.44 3.69
C ILE A 180 -1.77 -0.48 2.57
N ASN A 181 -1.52 0.79 2.87
CA ASN A 181 -1.02 1.77 1.90
C ASN A 181 0.40 1.43 1.39
N PHE A 182 1.28 0.96 2.27
CA PHE A 182 2.62 0.51 1.92
C PHE A 182 2.58 -0.74 1.03
N GLY A 183 1.76 -1.74 1.37
CA GLY A 183 1.61 -2.94 0.53
C GLY A 183 1.09 -2.64 -0.88
N VAL A 184 0.28 -1.59 -1.02
CA VAL A 184 -0.19 -1.08 -2.32
C VAL A 184 0.92 -0.38 -3.08
N ARG A 185 1.73 0.46 -2.41
CA ARG A 185 2.88 1.16 -3.03
C ARG A 185 3.90 0.19 -3.60
N GLU A 186 4.26 -0.84 -2.84
CA GLU A 186 5.23 -1.87 -3.26
C GLU A 186 4.62 -2.92 -4.23
N GLY A 187 3.35 -2.75 -4.62
CA GLY A 187 2.69 -3.64 -5.58
C GLY A 187 2.56 -5.10 -5.09
N VAL A 188 2.37 -5.31 -3.78
CA VAL A 188 2.30 -6.65 -3.14
C VAL A 188 1.04 -7.43 -3.53
N ASN A 189 0.04 -6.77 -4.12
CA ASN A 189 -1.20 -7.40 -4.57
C ASN A 189 -0.92 -8.58 -5.53
N PRO A 190 -1.32 -9.82 -5.19
CA PRO A 190 -1.09 -10.99 -6.04
C PRO A 190 -1.75 -10.84 -7.42
N ARG A 191 -0.94 -10.63 -8.46
CA ARG A 191 -1.41 -10.55 -9.85
C ARG A 191 -1.44 -11.96 -10.45
N ILE A 192 -2.62 -12.55 -10.61
CA ILE A 192 -2.84 -13.93 -11.11
C ILE A 192 -2.89 -13.96 -12.66
N ASP A 193 -2.35 -12.95 -13.34
CA ASP A 193 -2.50 -12.78 -14.79
C ASP A 193 -1.18 -12.97 -15.57
N PHE A 194 -1.09 -14.08 -16.30
CA PHE A 194 0.01 -14.40 -17.22
C PHE A 194 0.12 -13.42 -18.41
N TRP A 195 -0.98 -12.76 -18.80
CA TRP A 195 -0.99 -11.82 -19.91
C TRP A 195 -0.38 -10.48 -19.50
N TRP A 196 -0.63 -10.04 -18.27
CA TRP A 196 -0.05 -8.82 -17.71
C TRP A 196 1.48 -8.82 -17.78
N ALA A 197 2.15 -9.93 -17.48
CA ALA A 197 3.61 -10.03 -17.53
C ALA A 197 4.18 -9.55 -18.88
N ASN A 198 3.56 -10.00 -19.97
CA ASN A 198 3.95 -9.71 -21.36
C ASN A 198 3.52 -8.33 -21.87
N PHE A 199 2.80 -7.53 -21.08
CA PHE A 199 2.40 -6.19 -21.50
C PHE A 199 3.57 -5.20 -21.42
N SER A 200 3.66 -4.31 -22.41
CA SER A 200 4.59 -3.18 -22.38
C SER A 200 4.28 -2.25 -21.20
N VAL A 201 5.29 -1.54 -20.70
CA VAL A 201 5.16 -0.58 -19.57
C VAL A 201 3.96 0.36 -19.76
N LYS A 202 3.79 0.90 -20.97
CA LYS A 202 2.67 1.78 -21.30
C LYS A 202 1.29 1.10 -21.28
N ARG A 203 1.19 -0.19 -21.64
CA ARG A 203 -0.06 -0.96 -21.55
C ARG A 203 -0.39 -1.33 -20.11
N LYS A 204 0.62 -1.66 -19.30
CA LYS A 204 0.50 -1.82 -17.83
C LYS A 204 0.01 -0.52 -17.19
N ALA A 205 0.63 0.60 -17.53
CA ALA A 205 0.24 1.94 -17.08
C ALA A 205 -1.23 2.28 -17.39
N TRP A 206 -1.67 2.05 -18.63
CA TRP A 206 -3.07 2.30 -19.02
C TRP A 206 -4.07 1.40 -18.29
N LEU A 207 -3.77 0.11 -18.15
CA LEU A 207 -4.65 -0.83 -17.45
C LEU A 207 -4.80 -0.43 -15.98
N ASP A 208 -3.67 -0.23 -15.30
CA ASP A 208 -3.64 0.16 -13.90
C ASP A 208 -4.31 1.54 -13.74
N PHE A 209 -4.00 2.55 -14.55
CA PHE A 209 -4.66 3.88 -14.49
C PHE A 209 -6.19 3.80 -14.61
N VAL A 210 -6.70 3.02 -15.57
CA VAL A 210 -8.15 2.89 -15.81
C VAL A 210 -8.84 2.15 -14.67
N ILE A 211 -8.30 1.01 -14.21
CA ILE A 211 -8.91 0.25 -13.10
C ILE A 211 -8.88 1.05 -11.80
N HIS A 212 -7.75 1.70 -11.49
CA HIS A 212 -7.63 2.55 -10.31
C HIS A 212 -8.61 3.74 -10.35
N SER A 213 -8.75 4.39 -11.51
CA SER A 213 -9.61 5.59 -11.65
C SER A 213 -11.10 5.28 -11.74
N ALA A 214 -11.49 4.23 -12.48
CA ALA A 214 -12.89 3.95 -12.80
C ALA A 214 -13.58 2.99 -11.81
N LEU A 215 -12.81 2.15 -11.10
CA LEU A 215 -13.36 1.18 -10.15
C LEU A 215 -12.88 1.44 -8.72
N LEU A 216 -11.56 1.50 -8.50
CA LEU A 216 -11.04 1.50 -7.14
C LEU A 216 -11.21 2.85 -6.41
N LEU A 217 -10.95 3.97 -7.08
CA LEU A 217 -11.12 5.30 -6.49
C LEU A 217 -12.60 5.59 -6.13
N PRO A 218 -13.61 5.30 -6.98
CA PRO A 218 -15.02 5.37 -6.60
C PRO A 218 -15.38 4.47 -5.42
N PHE A 219 -14.88 3.23 -5.38
CA PHE A 219 -15.06 2.33 -4.25
C PHE A 219 -14.50 2.91 -2.94
N ILE A 220 -13.28 3.46 -2.97
CA ILE A 220 -12.66 4.08 -1.79
C ILE A 220 -13.46 5.31 -1.31
N VAL A 221 -13.91 6.18 -2.23
CA VAL A 221 -14.76 7.34 -1.89
C VAL A 221 -16.09 6.90 -1.25
N MET A 222 -16.70 5.82 -1.75
CA MET A 222 -17.90 5.22 -1.17
C MET A 222 -17.62 4.64 0.23
N ALA A 223 -16.54 3.85 0.37
CA ALA A 223 -16.15 3.23 1.63
C ALA A 223 -15.87 4.30 2.71
N ILE A 224 -15.12 5.36 2.39
CA ILE A 224 -14.86 6.48 3.30
C ILE A 224 -16.17 7.16 3.74
N ARG A 225 -17.17 7.30 2.86
CA ARG A 225 -18.48 7.87 3.24
C ARG A 225 -19.22 7.00 4.25
N ILE A 226 -19.28 5.69 4.02
CA ILE A 226 -19.94 4.73 4.91
C ILE A 226 -19.21 4.67 6.26
N LEU A 227 -17.88 4.54 6.21
CA LEU A 227 -17.01 4.41 7.38
C LEU A 227 -17.02 5.65 8.29
N LYS A 228 -17.31 6.86 7.77
CA LYS A 228 -17.50 8.07 8.60
C LYS A 228 -18.66 7.95 9.58
N GLY A 229 -19.79 7.39 9.14
CA GLY A 229 -20.94 7.14 10.03
C GLY A 229 -20.60 6.08 11.07
N TYR A 230 -20.08 4.95 10.60
CA TYR A 230 -19.70 3.80 11.43
C TYR A 230 -18.65 4.16 12.51
N ALA A 231 -17.59 4.88 12.15
CA ALA A 231 -16.56 5.33 13.08
C ALA A 231 -17.13 6.30 14.13
N ALA A 232 -18.05 7.18 13.74
CA ALA A 232 -18.68 8.11 14.68
C ALA A 232 -19.60 7.41 15.69
N THR A 233 -20.44 6.47 15.25
CA THR A 233 -21.28 5.67 16.16
C THR A 233 -20.45 4.80 17.09
N SER A 234 -19.34 4.23 16.60
CA SER A 234 -18.41 3.43 17.40
C SER A 234 -17.70 4.24 18.50
N LEU A 235 -17.59 5.56 18.34
CA LEU A 235 -17.09 6.51 19.34
C LEU A 235 -18.22 7.11 20.23
N GLY A 236 -19.39 6.47 20.28
CA GLY A 236 -20.50 6.87 21.15
C GLY A 236 -21.41 7.97 20.61
N ARG A 237 -21.26 8.37 19.33
CA ARG A 237 -22.20 9.32 18.72
C ARG A 237 -23.59 8.71 18.59
N ARG A 238 -24.58 9.39 19.15
CA ARG A 238 -25.99 8.96 19.20
C ARG A 238 -26.69 9.15 17.85
N HIS A 239 -27.82 8.46 17.66
CA HIS A 239 -28.60 8.53 16.42
C HIS A 239 -29.20 9.93 16.13
N ASN A 240 -29.48 10.71 17.18
CA ASN A 240 -29.86 12.14 17.06
C ASN A 240 -28.69 13.06 16.64
N GLY A 241 -27.48 12.50 16.46
CA GLY A 241 -26.29 13.21 16.03
C GLY A 241 -25.45 13.81 17.15
N GLU A 242 -25.90 13.73 18.41
CA GLU A 242 -25.19 14.22 19.59
C GLU A 242 -23.92 13.41 19.87
N TRP A 243 -22.88 14.11 20.34
CA TRP A 243 -21.67 13.50 20.86
C TRP A 243 -21.72 13.42 22.39
N PRO A 244 -21.08 12.40 23.00
CA PRO A 244 -20.95 12.29 24.45
C PRO A 244 -20.16 13.47 25.02
N SER A 245 -20.68 14.08 26.08
CA SER A 245 -20.08 15.22 26.77
C SER A 245 -19.53 14.84 28.14
N GLY A 246 -18.32 15.29 28.46
CA GLY A 246 -17.67 15.05 29.75
C GLY A 246 -16.20 14.69 29.58
N TRP A 247 -15.55 14.28 30.66
CA TRP A 247 -14.15 13.83 30.61
C TRP A 247 -14.02 12.33 30.33
N ARG A 248 -15.00 11.50 30.74
CA ARG A 248 -15.00 10.02 30.59
C ARG A 248 -15.57 9.54 29.25
N VAL A 249 -15.24 10.19 28.13
CA VAL A 249 -15.94 9.94 26.84
C VAL A 249 -15.76 8.50 26.34
N TRP A 250 -14.65 7.86 26.73
CA TRP A 250 -14.31 6.48 26.35
C TRP A 250 -15.30 5.43 26.86
N GLU A 251 -16.05 5.71 27.92
CA GLU A 251 -17.10 4.82 28.47
C GLU A 251 -18.38 4.81 27.63
N THR A 252 -18.40 5.58 26.54
CA THR A 252 -19.50 5.58 25.55
C THR A 252 -19.09 4.93 24.24
N TRP A 253 -17.83 4.48 24.12
CA TRP A 253 -17.36 3.76 22.95
C TRP A 253 -17.95 2.35 22.91
N GLU A 254 -18.07 1.79 21.71
CA GLU A 254 -18.47 0.40 21.56
C GLU A 254 -17.40 -0.52 22.17
N GLU A 255 -17.84 -1.52 22.92
CA GLU A 255 -16.99 -2.52 23.58
C GLU A 255 -17.04 -3.87 22.85
N ALA A 256 -15.99 -4.66 22.96
CA ALA A 256 -15.94 -6.00 22.40
C ALA A 256 -16.85 -6.98 23.18
N VAL A 257 -17.44 -7.94 22.48
CA VAL A 257 -18.33 -8.98 23.06
C VAL A 257 -17.52 -10.18 23.62
N ASP A 258 -16.19 -10.16 23.47
CA ASP A 258 -15.30 -11.20 23.97
C ASP A 258 -14.83 -10.93 25.42
N ALA A 259 -14.01 -11.83 25.95
CA ALA A 259 -13.70 -11.98 27.38
C ALA A 259 -12.84 -10.85 28.01
N GLY A 260 -12.85 -9.65 27.44
CA GLY A 260 -12.16 -8.47 27.98
C GLY A 260 -12.92 -7.15 27.88
N GLY A 261 -14.11 -7.10 27.25
CA GLY A 261 -14.95 -5.88 27.18
C GLY A 261 -14.25 -4.64 26.60
N LEU A 262 -13.15 -4.82 25.87
CA LEU A 262 -12.26 -3.71 25.53
C LEU A 262 -12.91 -2.76 24.52
N PRO A 263 -12.74 -1.43 24.66
CA PRO A 263 -13.28 -0.47 23.70
C PRO A 263 -12.74 -0.72 22.27
N VAL A 264 -13.64 -1.07 21.35
CA VAL A 264 -13.37 -1.27 19.92
C VAL A 264 -13.62 0.00 19.09
N GLY A 265 -14.19 1.05 19.70
CA GLY A 265 -14.33 2.38 19.09
C GLY A 265 -13.07 2.86 18.34
N PRO A 266 -11.89 2.88 18.98
CA PRO A 266 -10.64 3.30 18.35
C PRO A 266 -10.23 2.46 17.13
N ILE A 267 -10.28 1.12 17.21
CA ILE A 267 -9.89 0.28 16.07
C ILE A 267 -10.86 0.45 14.88
N LYS A 268 -12.15 0.69 15.13
CA LYS A 268 -13.13 0.98 14.07
C LYS A 268 -12.90 2.34 13.41
N VAL A 269 -12.41 3.34 14.14
CA VAL A 269 -11.92 4.62 13.55
C VAL A 269 -10.66 4.39 12.72
N MET A 270 -9.76 3.49 13.14
CA MET A 270 -8.57 3.15 12.37
C MET A 270 -8.90 2.47 11.02
N ILE A 271 -10.06 1.81 10.88
CA ILE A 271 -10.56 1.34 9.57
C ILE A 271 -10.83 2.53 8.63
N LEU A 272 -11.48 3.60 9.11
CA LEU A 272 -11.68 4.82 8.32
C LEU A 272 -10.34 5.45 7.91
N ILE A 273 -9.38 5.51 8.84
CA ILE A 273 -8.03 6.05 8.57
C ILE A 273 -7.29 5.18 7.55
N ALA A 274 -7.37 3.85 7.64
CA ALA A 274 -6.80 2.92 6.67
C ALA A 274 -7.33 3.17 5.25
N PHE A 275 -8.64 3.36 5.08
CA PHE A 275 -9.23 3.68 3.78
C PHE A 275 -8.82 5.06 3.25
N ILE A 276 -8.57 6.05 4.12
CA ILE A 276 -8.02 7.36 3.72
C ILE A 276 -6.56 7.21 3.26
N LEU A 277 -5.73 6.47 4.01
CA LEU A 277 -4.34 6.18 3.64
C LEU A 277 -4.24 5.37 2.34
N PHE A 278 -5.11 4.37 2.17
CA PHE A 278 -5.24 3.60 0.95
C PHE A 278 -5.64 4.48 -0.24
N GLY A 279 -6.66 5.33 -0.08
CA GLY A 279 -7.07 6.30 -1.12
C GLY A 279 -5.95 7.26 -1.51
N LEU A 280 -5.18 7.74 -0.54
CA LEU A 280 -4.03 8.61 -0.80
C LEU A 280 -2.94 7.89 -1.61
N GLN A 281 -2.65 6.62 -1.31
CA GLN A 281 -1.72 5.83 -2.12
C GLN A 281 -2.27 5.55 -3.52
N ILE A 282 -3.55 5.23 -3.67
CA ILE A 282 -4.17 5.01 -5.00
C ILE A 282 -4.12 6.27 -5.86
N LEU A 283 -4.24 7.46 -5.28
CA LEU A 283 -3.99 8.71 -6.00
C LEU A 283 -2.53 8.83 -6.46
N ALA A 284 -1.55 8.39 -5.66
CA ALA A 284 -0.15 8.35 -6.07
C ALA A 284 0.10 7.34 -7.21
N GLU A 285 -0.55 6.17 -7.20
CA GLU A 285 -0.47 5.18 -8.29
C GLU A 285 -1.11 5.71 -9.60
N ILE A 286 -2.27 6.39 -9.51
CA ILE A 286 -2.90 7.08 -10.65
C ILE A 286 -1.98 8.17 -11.23
N ILE A 287 -1.20 8.85 -10.37
CA ILE A 287 -0.22 9.84 -10.80
C ILE A 287 0.98 9.18 -11.51
N LYS A 288 1.62 8.16 -10.90
CA LYS A 288 2.75 7.44 -11.52
C LYS A 288 2.38 6.82 -12.86
N THR A 289 1.24 6.13 -12.93
CA THR A 289 0.75 5.54 -14.18
C THR A 289 0.42 6.59 -15.23
N GLY A 290 -0.09 7.76 -14.84
CA GLY A 290 -0.30 8.89 -15.75
C GLY A 290 0.99 9.47 -16.34
N PHE A 291 2.07 9.57 -15.56
CA PHE A 291 3.40 9.97 -16.05
C PHE A 291 3.95 8.96 -17.07
N ALA A 292 3.84 7.66 -16.78
CA ALA A 292 4.21 6.60 -17.72
C ALA A 292 3.35 6.61 -19.01
N ILE A 293 2.07 7.00 -18.94
CA ILE A 293 1.19 7.15 -20.11
C ILE A 293 1.66 8.29 -21.03
N ILE A 294 2.07 9.44 -20.50
CA ILE A 294 2.59 10.56 -21.30
C ILE A 294 4.03 10.32 -21.80
N GLY A 295 4.75 9.36 -21.22
CA GLY A 295 6.12 9.00 -21.61
C GLY A 295 7.21 9.74 -20.82
N ASP A 296 6.88 10.16 -19.60
CA ASP A 296 7.81 10.65 -18.60
C ASP A 296 8.23 9.44 -17.73
N GLU A 297 9.35 8.81 -18.10
CA GLU A 297 9.85 7.59 -17.45
C GLU A 297 10.55 7.87 -16.11
N GLU A 298 11.00 9.11 -15.87
CA GLU A 298 11.62 9.51 -14.59
C GLU A 298 10.58 9.64 -13.48
N LYS A 299 9.37 10.14 -13.81
CA LYS A 299 8.25 10.25 -12.87
C LYS A 299 7.31 9.03 -12.94
N GLY A 300 7.29 8.33 -14.07
CA GLY A 300 6.50 7.12 -14.34
C GLY A 300 7.11 5.84 -13.78
N ASP A 301 7.44 5.84 -12.49
CA ASP A 301 8.06 4.71 -11.77
C ASP A 301 7.08 3.53 -11.60
N ILE A 302 7.01 2.67 -12.62
CA ILE A 302 6.20 1.44 -12.60
C ILE A 302 7.10 0.28 -12.18
N ILE A 303 6.84 -0.23 -10.97
CA ILE A 303 7.51 -1.41 -10.42
C ILE A 303 7.38 -2.58 -11.39
N GLN A 304 8.53 -3.03 -11.90
CA GLN A 304 8.64 -4.26 -12.66
C GLN A 304 8.96 -5.38 -11.68
N HIS A 305 7.96 -6.20 -11.34
CA HIS A 305 8.21 -7.47 -10.67
C HIS A 305 8.82 -8.44 -11.67
N ASP A 306 9.92 -9.07 -11.28
CA ASP A 306 10.48 -10.21 -12.00
C ASP A 306 9.40 -11.30 -12.09
N SER A 307 8.91 -11.56 -13.31
CA SER A 307 8.06 -12.72 -13.55
C SER A 307 8.82 -13.98 -13.14
N PRO A 308 8.20 -14.91 -12.38
CA PRO A 308 8.87 -16.13 -11.97
C PRO A 308 9.40 -16.85 -13.21
N LEU A 309 10.69 -17.18 -13.19
CA LEU A 309 11.36 -17.84 -14.31
C LEU A 309 10.54 -19.05 -14.76
N ARG A 310 10.10 -19.01 -16.02
CA ARG A 310 9.36 -20.09 -16.63
C ARG A 310 10.33 -21.26 -16.80
N VAL A 311 10.24 -22.23 -15.88
CA VAL A 311 10.89 -23.53 -16.04
C VAL A 311 10.07 -24.29 -17.07
N GLU A 312 10.50 -24.19 -18.32
CA GLU A 312 10.00 -24.98 -19.47
C GLU A 312 10.96 -26.12 -19.82
#